data_AF-A0A1M6E6E8-F1
#
_entry.id   AF-A0A1M6E6E8-F1
#
_cell.length_a   1.000
_cell.length_b   1.000
_cell.length_c   1.000
_cell.angle_alpha   90.00
_cell.angle_beta   90.00
_cell.angle_gamma   90.00
#
_symmetry.space_group_name_H-M   'P 1'
#
loop_
_entity.id
_entity.type
_entity.pdbx_description
1 polymer ?
#
loop_
_entity_poly.entity_id
_entity_poly.type
_entity_poly.pdbx_seq_one_letter_code
_entity_poly.pdbx_strand_id
1 'polypeptide(L)'
;MLTLQCPYCGVDAEETELHAEGEAHLKRFGPGSSDDDFETYLFMRENPKGVHFERWRHSNGCGKFFHAARSTTTLEVFGTYSAQTYEPPQDIKDKITAKYPGWSWREFA
;
A
#
# COMPACT_ATOMS: atom_id res chain seq x y z
N MET A 1 -18.07 4.22 -2.44
CA MET A 1 -16.89 3.56 -3.04
C MET A 1 -15.65 4.29 -2.60
N LEU A 2 -14.49 3.63 -2.54
CA LEU A 2 -13.23 4.31 -2.25
C LEU A 2 -12.87 5.31 -3.36
N THR A 3 -12.19 6.39 -2.99
CA THR A 3 -11.58 7.34 -3.92
C THR A 3 -10.11 7.47 -3.60
N LEU A 4 -9.25 7.20 -4.57
CA LEU A 4 -7.79 7.28 -4.43
C LEU A 4 -7.23 8.24 -5.47
N GLN A 5 -6.50 9.26 -5.01
CA GLN A 5 -5.81 10.17 -5.93
C GLN A 5 -4.62 9.47 -6.57
N CYS A 6 -4.58 9.36 -7.89
CA CYS A 6 -3.43 8.79 -8.58
C CYS A 6 -2.26 9.77 -8.54
N PRO A 7 -1.11 9.44 -7.91
CA PRO A 7 0.01 10.37 -7.77
C PRO A 7 0.71 10.69 -9.10
N TYR A 8 0.36 9.97 -10.17
CA TYR A 8 0.98 10.17 -11.49
C TYR A 8 0.16 11.02 -12.45
N CYS A 9 -1.18 10.95 -12.38
CA CYS A 9 -2.05 11.71 -13.27
C CYS A 9 -2.95 12.71 -12.54
N GLY A 10 -2.91 12.75 -11.21
CA GLY A 10 -3.66 13.69 -10.38
C GLY A 10 -5.17 13.45 -10.31
N VAL A 11 -5.67 12.43 -11.02
CA VAL A 11 -7.10 12.07 -11.01
C VAL A 11 -7.45 11.44 -9.67
N ASP A 12 -8.52 11.93 -9.05
CA ASP A 12 -9.22 11.25 -7.96
C ASP A 12 -10.04 10.10 -8.54
N ALA A 13 -9.44 8.92 -8.60
CA ALA A 13 -10.02 7.75 -9.23
C ALA A 13 -10.97 7.05 -8.26
N GLU A 14 -12.14 6.68 -8.76
CA GLU A 14 -13.07 5.83 -8.04
C GLU A 14 -12.58 4.37 -8.05
N GLU A 15 -12.86 3.61 -6.99
CA GLU A 15 -12.35 2.24 -6.78
C GLU A 15 -12.49 1.31 -8.00
N THR A 16 -13.56 1.44 -8.78
CA THR A 16 -13.83 0.62 -9.98
C THR A 16 -12.92 0.94 -11.16
N GLU A 17 -12.23 2.08 -11.15
CA GLU A 17 -11.18 2.43 -12.11
C GLU A 17 -9.82 1.82 -11.75
N LEU A 18 -9.72 1.26 -10.55
CA LEU A 18 -8.49 0.80 -9.94
C LEU A 18 -8.50 -0.73 -9.78
N HIS A 19 -7.31 -1.31 -9.64
CA HIS A 19 -7.15 -2.70 -9.22
C HIS A 19 -6.30 -2.77 -7.96
N ALA A 20 -6.81 -3.47 -6.94
CA ALA A 20 -6.10 -3.72 -5.69
C ALA A 20 -5.08 -4.85 -5.89
N GLU A 21 -3.84 -4.63 -5.48
CA GLU A 21 -2.68 -5.52 -5.74
C GLU A 21 -2.03 -6.00 -4.42
N GLY A 22 -2.80 -5.93 -3.34
CA GLY A 22 -2.43 -6.39 -2.01
C GLY A 22 -1.41 -5.49 -1.31
N GLU A 23 -0.62 -6.08 -0.42
CA GLU A 23 0.38 -5.41 0.40
C GLU A 23 1.44 -4.64 -0.42
N ALA A 24 1.87 -3.47 0.09
CA ALA A 24 2.99 -2.68 -0.41
C ALA A 24 4.36 -3.08 0.19
N HIS A 25 5.44 -2.48 -0.32
CA HIS A 25 6.80 -2.63 0.25
C HIS A 25 7.35 -4.06 0.31
N LEU A 26 6.83 -4.96 -0.53
CA LEU A 26 7.33 -6.34 -0.63
C LEU A 26 8.65 -6.42 -1.38
N LYS A 27 9.68 -6.93 -0.70
CA LYS A 27 10.92 -7.34 -1.35
C LYS A 27 10.70 -8.61 -2.18
N ARG A 28 11.17 -8.60 -3.42
CA ARG A 28 11.13 -9.77 -4.31
C ARG A 28 12.25 -10.75 -3.97
N PHE A 29 11.87 -12.01 -3.74
CA PHE A 29 12.79 -13.15 -3.70
C PHE A 29 12.55 -14.02 -4.93
N GLY A 30 13.63 -14.51 -5.53
CA GLY A 30 13.61 -15.19 -6.82
C GLY A 30 14.61 -16.33 -6.90
N PRO A 31 14.89 -16.83 -8.10
CA PRO A 31 15.87 -17.90 -8.31
C PRO A 31 17.21 -17.58 -7.62
N GLY A 32 17.70 -18.49 -6.78
CA GLY A 32 18.91 -18.31 -5.96
C GLY A 32 18.67 -17.84 -4.52
N SER A 33 17.42 -17.58 -4.12
CA SER A 33 17.06 -17.38 -2.70
C SER A 33 16.99 -18.73 -1.97
N SER A 34 16.95 -18.70 -0.63
CA SER A 34 16.62 -19.89 0.14
C SER A 34 15.18 -20.34 -0.13
N ASP A 35 14.86 -21.61 0.10
CA ASP A 35 13.50 -22.14 -0.05
C ASP A 35 12.52 -21.39 0.88
N ASP A 36 12.92 -21.12 2.13
CA ASP A 36 12.12 -20.39 3.12
C ASP A 36 11.81 -18.94 2.68
N ASP A 37 12.81 -18.22 2.16
CA ASP A 37 12.63 -16.86 1.64
C ASP A 37 11.70 -16.84 0.42
N PHE A 38 11.85 -17.84 -0.45
CA PHE A 38 11.06 -17.94 -1.67
C PHE A 38 9.60 -18.31 -1.37
N GLU A 39 9.37 -19.28 -0.48
CA GLU A 39 8.04 -19.63 0.04
C GLU A 39 7.36 -18.39 0.65
N THR A 40 8.06 -17.70 1.55
CA THR A 40 7.55 -16.50 2.21
C THR A 40 7.16 -15.44 1.18
N TYR A 41 8.00 -15.18 0.18
CA TYR A 41 7.69 -14.23 -0.89
C TYR A 41 6.49 -14.65 -1.75
N LEU A 42 6.33 -15.95 -2.04
CA LEU A 42 5.24 -16.44 -2.87
C LEU A 42 3.89 -16.37 -2.15
N PHE A 43 3.85 -16.70 -0.86
CA PHE A 43 2.59 -16.99 -0.18
C PHE A 43 2.26 -16.10 1.02
N MET A 44 3.26 -15.51 1.69
CA MET A 44 3.03 -14.75 2.91
C MET A 44 2.83 -13.26 2.64
N ARG A 45 1.78 -12.68 3.21
CA ARG A 45 1.46 -11.25 3.14
C ARG A 45 0.99 -10.74 4.49
N GLU A 46 1.23 -9.47 4.76
CA GLU A 46 0.60 -8.80 5.88
C GLU A 46 -0.91 -8.68 5.65
N ASN A 47 -1.70 -8.95 6.69
CA ASN A 47 -3.14 -8.78 6.68
C ASN A 47 -3.61 -8.11 7.99
N PRO A 48 -3.22 -6.85 8.21
CA PRO A 48 -3.52 -6.16 9.46
C PRO A 48 -4.99 -5.76 9.54
N LYS A 49 -5.55 -5.85 10.75
CA LYS A 49 -6.78 -5.15 11.10
C LYS A 49 -6.41 -3.73 11.55
N GLY A 50 -6.64 -2.74 10.67
CA GLY A 50 -6.26 -1.35 10.93
C GLY A 50 -5.44 -0.78 9.79
N VAL A 51 -4.38 -0.04 10.09
CA VAL A 51 -3.52 0.59 9.10
C VAL A 51 -2.85 -0.47 8.23
N HIS A 52 -2.94 -0.29 6.92
CA HIS A 52 -2.31 -1.12 5.91
C HIS A 52 -1.72 -0.23 4.82
N PHE A 53 -0.51 -0.58 4.37
CA PHE A 53 0.07 -0.04 3.16
C PHE A 53 -0.16 -1.02 2.01
N GLU A 54 -0.88 -0.56 1.00
CA GLU A 54 -1.39 -1.37 -0.11
C GLU A 54 -0.83 -0.88 -1.45
N ARG A 55 -0.77 -1.77 -2.44
CA ARG A 55 -0.49 -1.46 -3.85
C ARG A 55 -1.79 -1.37 -4.62
N TRP A 56 -1.84 -0.39 -5.49
CA TRP A 56 -2.97 -0.15 -6.39
C TRP A 56 -2.47 0.16 -7.78
N ARG A 57 -3.20 -0.29 -8.80
CA ARG A 57 -2.95 0.03 -10.20
C ARG A 57 -4.11 0.86 -10.74
N HIS A 58 -3.81 1.97 -11.42
CA HIS A 58 -4.82 2.76 -12.11
C HIS A 58 -5.18 2.14 -13.47
N SER A 59 -5.86 0.99 -13.42
CA SER A 59 -6.12 0.11 -14.57
C SER A 59 -6.90 0.77 -15.68
N ASN A 60 -7.90 1.60 -15.35
CA ASN A 60 -8.72 2.32 -16.33
C ASN A 60 -8.24 3.77 -16.58
N GLY A 61 -6.99 4.07 -16.25
CA GLY A 61 -6.38 5.38 -16.43
C GLY A 61 -4.93 5.29 -16.89
N CYS A 62 -4.00 5.83 -16.10
CA CYS A 62 -2.59 5.91 -16.50
C CYS A 62 -1.84 4.57 -16.51
N GLY A 63 -2.45 3.48 -16.03
CA GLY A 63 -1.87 2.13 -16.03
C GLY A 63 -0.74 1.88 -15.03
N LYS A 64 -0.31 2.91 -14.28
CA LYS A 64 0.79 2.84 -13.32
C LYS A 64 0.36 2.26 -11.97
N PHE A 65 1.33 1.64 -11.29
CA PHE A 65 1.21 1.18 -9.91
C PHE A 65 1.63 2.28 -8.94
N PHE A 66 0.88 2.45 -7.86
CA PHE A 66 1.17 3.34 -6.74
C PHE A 66 0.86 2.65 -5.41
N HIS A 67 1.22 3.29 -4.30
CA HIS A 67 0.88 2.84 -2.96
C HIS A 67 -0.21 3.69 -2.34
N ALA A 68 -1.02 3.08 -1.47
CA ALA A 68 -2.03 3.75 -0.67
C ALA A 68 -1.86 3.36 0.80
N ALA A 69 -2.05 4.31 1.70
CA ALA A 69 -2.14 4.05 3.14
C ALA A 69 -3.61 4.15 3.55
N ARG A 70 -4.17 3.07 4.10
CA ARG A 70 -5.60 2.98 4.41
C ARG A 70 -5.86 2.20 5.69
N SER A 71 -6.96 2.49 6.37
CA SER A 71 -7.50 1.62 7.39
C SER A 71 -8.37 0.53 6.76
N THR A 72 -7.99 -0.74 6.93
CA THR A 72 -8.79 -1.90 6.51
C THR A 72 -10.07 -2.06 7.32
N THR A 73 -10.16 -1.39 8.49
CA THR A 73 -11.35 -1.43 9.35
C THR A 73 -12.38 -0.37 8.99
N THR A 74 -11.94 0.86 8.68
CA THR A 74 -12.83 2.01 8.46
C THR A 74 -12.90 2.48 7.01
N LEU A 75 -12.04 1.94 6.15
CA LEU A 75 -11.82 2.38 4.76
C LEU A 75 -11.25 3.81 4.63
N GLU A 76 -10.87 4.46 5.73
CA GLU A 76 -10.25 5.78 5.72
C GLU A 76 -8.89 5.75 5.00
N VAL A 77 -8.70 6.64 4.03
CA VAL A 77 -7.47 6.77 3.23
C VAL A 77 -6.64 7.92 3.80
N PHE A 78 -5.41 7.62 4.20
CA PHE A 78 -4.44 8.61 4.71
C PHE A 78 -3.67 9.30 3.57
N GLY A 79 -3.60 8.64 2.43
CA GLY A 79 -3.11 9.20 1.17
C GLY A 79 -2.52 8.14 0.25
N THR A 80 -2.07 8.61 -0.91
CA THR A 80 -1.44 7.80 -1.95
C THR A 80 -0.06 8.39 -2.29
N TYR A 81 0.84 7.53 -2.76
CA TYR A 81 2.22 7.92 -3.03
C TYR A 81 2.88 6.99 -4.05
N SER A 82 4.01 7.43 -4.60
CA SER A 82 4.70 6.71 -5.68
C SER A 82 5.13 5.31 -5.25
N ALA A 83 4.98 4.33 -6.15
CA ALA A 83 5.54 2.99 -5.96
C ALA A 83 7.08 2.94 -6.07
N GLN A 84 7.73 4.06 -6.40
CA GLN A 84 9.19 4.20 -6.41
C GLN A 84 9.74 4.68 -5.06
N THR A 85 9.12 4.24 -3.97
CA THR A 85 9.54 4.55 -2.59
C THR A 85 9.80 3.25 -1.86
N TYR A 86 10.76 3.26 -0.92
CA TYR A 86 11.11 2.09 -0.12
C TYR A 86 10.41 2.08 1.25
N GLU A 87 9.77 3.19 1.61
CA GLU A 87 9.03 3.36 2.86
C GLU A 87 7.86 4.36 2.66
N PRO A 88 6.85 4.34 3.54
CA PRO A 88 5.80 5.34 3.53
C PRO A 88 6.34 6.77 3.75
N PRO A 89 5.85 7.78 3.03
CA PRO A 89 6.23 9.18 3.27
C PRO A 89 5.92 9.63 4.70
N GLN A 90 6.73 10.55 5.23
CA GLN A 90 6.57 11.02 6.61
C GLN A 90 5.22 11.71 6.85
N ASP A 91 4.72 12.49 5.90
CA ASP A 91 3.41 13.15 6.04
C ASP A 91 2.25 12.15 6.16
N ILE A 92 2.38 10.98 5.53
CA ILE A 92 1.43 9.88 5.65
C ILE A 92 1.53 9.25 7.04
N LYS A 93 2.75 8.97 7.53
CA LYS A 93 2.99 8.46 8.89
C LYS A 93 2.40 9.41 9.94
N ASP A 94 2.62 10.72 9.79
CA ASP A 94 2.11 11.73 10.71
C ASP A 94 0.57 11.77 10.74
N LYS A 95 -0.08 11.71 9.57
CA LYS A 95 -1.56 11.63 9.48
C LYS A 95 -2.11 10.39 10.16
N ILE A 96 -1.44 9.24 9.98
CA ILE A 96 -1.82 8.00 10.64
C ILE A 96 -1.64 8.13 12.15
N THR A 97 -0.48 8.59 12.63
CA THR A 97 -0.19 8.76 14.06
C THR A 97 -1.16 9.70 14.75
N ALA A 98 -1.57 10.79 14.08
CA ALA A 98 -2.57 11.70 14.60
C ALA A 98 -3.94 11.03 14.81
N LYS A 99 -4.28 10.02 14.01
CA LYS A 99 -5.56 9.31 14.06
C LYS A 99 -5.51 8.04 14.93
N TYR A 100 -4.44 7.28 14.81
CA TYR A 100 -4.21 5.99 15.44
C TYR A 100 -2.85 6.03 16.17
N PRO A 101 -2.76 6.71 17.32
CA PRO A 101 -1.52 6.76 18.07
C PRO A 101 -1.07 5.34 18.46
N GLY A 102 0.22 5.03 18.25
CA GLY A 102 0.78 3.71 18.51
C GLY A 102 0.48 2.65 17.45
N TRP A 103 0.07 3.07 16.24
CA TRP A 103 0.00 2.15 15.11
C TRP A 103 1.38 1.56 14.81
N SER A 104 1.38 0.36 14.25
CA SER A 104 2.57 -0.24 13.66
C SER A 104 2.16 -1.12 12.49
N TRP A 105 3.04 -1.23 11.52
CA TRP A 105 2.90 -2.12 10.38
C TRP A 105 4.28 -2.57 9.93
N ARG A 106 4.57 -3.87 10.04
CA ARG A 106 5.94 -4.40 9.96
C ARG A 106 6.93 -3.56 10.78
N GLU A 107 7.92 -2.94 10.14
CA GLU A 107 8.92 -2.05 10.73
C GLU A 107 8.50 -0.56 10.80
N PHE A 108 7.34 -0.18 10.26
CA PHE A 108 6.87 1.20 10.23
C PHE A 108 5.97 1.54 11.42
N ALA A 109 6.11 2.76 11.94
CA ALA A 109 5.30 3.38 12.99
C ALA A 109 5.32 4.91 12.86
#